data_AF-A0AAI8VE87-F1
#
_entry.id   AF-A0AAI8VE87-F1
#
_cell.length_a   1.000
_cell.length_b   1.000
_cell.length_c   1.000
_cell.angle_alpha   90.00
_cell.angle_beta   90.00
_cell.angle_gamma   90.00
#
_symmetry.space_group_name_H-M   'P 1'
#
loop_
_entity.id
_entity.type
_entity.pdbx_description
1 polymer ?
#
loop_
_entity_poly.entity_id
_entity_poly.type
_entity_poly.pdbx_seq_one_letter_code
_entity_poly.pdbx_strand_id
1 'polypeptide(L)'
;MATISLPLQFAASYTNLDQYPNKVVLRSNHGSSQLRALRDRLRARAPRLLVGDADTHIPIRDILLDGKVKKNNLDSDDALKEWLDDHSTSDPLQPERRIGESATKADPRCRFVFLTADTVTSPLKISLRSLERLFSYHQVSPNFLDFLDVYGSLAAKDSELRFSGFREELYLQNPHPGTICPDLSRSGRHFQLCYNLKTVVLKDPDPQSLIPWKIRQDVIHHQFDAGTGVQLWIFGDPHAVMQALIAEAFNEHKNCRDKFATVSQSFRSSLEVHLETARWAAGGWRQHILSLEDKIEKLTSPFVFQTDPLTSHIDPRDLFLVQAYEDKTNETTMVLESNIDNMESLCTFYRDLVKDEGFPNPERHLCSQSVKTFCSRIRELTYDGKMQVRRAQVLAKRVADQKTIFIQLLQTQAGLRAEGLSSIMWRQGKKNSYEAIAMRVITVITLLYLPPTFVSTIFSTDIVKYQGDDGQLNVEAFSSLALQRWLMVCLPLMAFTLLAAFGWYWHERAEIRKDTARLEENYPDTFNKSISTDSW
;
A
#
# COMPACT_ATOMS: atom_id res chain seq x y z
N MET A 1 56.27 -7.06 -15.32
CA MET A 1 55.14 -6.98 -14.38
C MET A 1 54.83 -8.40 -13.95
N ALA A 2 54.66 -8.65 -12.65
CA ALA A 2 54.37 -10.00 -12.16
C ALA A 2 52.95 -10.38 -12.63
N THR A 3 52.82 -11.44 -13.42
CA THR A 3 51.53 -11.99 -13.84
C THR A 3 50.75 -12.43 -12.61
N ILE A 4 49.67 -11.71 -12.32
CA ILE A 4 48.76 -12.00 -11.21
C ILE A 4 48.05 -13.32 -11.46
N SER A 5 48.08 -14.22 -10.48
CA SER A 5 47.56 -15.59 -10.61
C SER A 5 46.19 -15.71 -9.94
N LEU A 6 45.13 -15.49 -10.72
CA LEU A 6 43.77 -15.69 -10.24
C LEU A 6 43.45 -17.19 -10.05
N PRO A 7 42.72 -17.57 -8.98
CA PRO A 7 42.20 -18.93 -8.83
C PRO A 7 41.32 -19.32 -10.02
N LEU A 8 41.49 -20.54 -10.52
CA LEU A 8 40.77 -21.02 -11.72
C LEU A 8 39.24 -20.89 -11.61
N GLN A 9 38.69 -21.13 -10.43
CA GLN A 9 37.25 -20.99 -10.18
C GLN A 9 36.78 -19.53 -10.19
N PHE A 10 37.58 -18.61 -9.63
CA PHE A 10 37.30 -17.17 -9.68
C PHE A 10 37.39 -16.65 -11.11
N ALA A 11 38.47 -16.99 -11.83
CA ALA A 11 38.64 -16.64 -13.22
C ALA A 11 37.49 -17.17 -14.10
N ALA A 12 37.04 -18.41 -13.87
CA ALA A 12 35.89 -18.99 -14.56
C ALA A 12 34.57 -18.27 -14.22
N SER A 13 34.39 -17.88 -12.95
CA SER A 13 33.23 -17.09 -12.50
C SER A 13 33.17 -15.73 -13.22
N TYR A 14 34.27 -14.99 -13.20
CA TYR A 14 34.36 -13.66 -13.80
C TYR A 14 34.30 -13.68 -15.34
N THR A 15 34.94 -14.66 -16.00
CA THR A 15 34.86 -14.82 -17.46
C THR A 15 33.43 -15.07 -17.93
N ASN A 16 32.62 -15.75 -17.09
CA ASN A 16 31.20 -16.00 -17.34
C ASN A 16 30.29 -15.01 -16.58
N LEU A 17 30.67 -13.73 -16.52
CA LEU A 17 29.91 -12.70 -15.80
C LEU A 17 28.45 -12.61 -16.23
N ASP A 18 28.15 -12.82 -17.52
CA ASP A 18 26.77 -12.79 -18.04
C ASP A 18 25.90 -13.91 -17.43
N GLN A 19 26.50 -14.91 -16.78
CA GLN A 19 25.77 -15.98 -16.10
C GLN A 19 25.59 -15.73 -14.60
N TYR A 20 25.96 -14.57 -14.06
CA TYR A 20 25.69 -14.22 -12.68
C TYR A 20 24.19 -14.35 -12.34
N PRO A 21 23.80 -14.90 -11.16
CA PRO A 21 24.64 -15.45 -10.10
C PRO A 21 24.99 -16.96 -10.23
N ASN A 22 24.67 -17.64 -11.33
CA ASN A 22 24.85 -19.10 -11.47
C ASN A 22 26.31 -19.60 -11.39
N LYS A 23 27.27 -18.71 -11.64
CA LYS A 23 28.70 -19.03 -11.69
C LYS A 23 29.50 -18.42 -10.53
N VAL A 24 28.86 -17.88 -9.50
CA VAL A 24 29.54 -17.44 -8.28
C VAL A 24 30.34 -18.61 -7.67
N VAL A 25 31.52 -18.34 -7.12
CA VAL A 25 32.43 -19.37 -6.60
C VAL A 25 31.74 -20.28 -5.57
N LEU A 26 30.97 -19.70 -4.66
CA LEU A 26 30.25 -20.41 -3.59
C LEU A 26 28.84 -20.87 -3.99
N ARG A 27 28.60 -21.10 -5.28
CA ARG A 27 27.28 -21.52 -5.82
C ARG A 27 26.66 -22.75 -5.15
N SER A 28 27.45 -23.64 -4.55
CA SER A 28 26.97 -24.82 -3.83
C SER A 28 26.07 -24.46 -2.65
N ASN A 29 26.27 -23.29 -2.04
CA ASN A 29 25.60 -22.88 -0.81
C ASN A 29 24.18 -22.34 -1.07
N HIS A 30 23.87 -21.98 -2.31
CA HIS A 30 22.60 -21.35 -2.69
C HIS A 30 21.63 -22.28 -3.41
N GLY A 31 22.09 -23.45 -3.88
CA GLY A 31 21.29 -24.34 -4.71
C GLY A 31 21.13 -23.84 -6.16
N SER A 32 21.34 -24.75 -7.12
CA SER A 32 21.37 -24.40 -8.55
C SER A 32 20.02 -23.98 -9.14
N SER A 33 18.90 -24.40 -8.54
CA SER A 33 17.55 -23.97 -8.94
C SER A 33 17.28 -22.51 -8.51
N GLN A 34 17.64 -22.16 -7.28
CA GLN A 34 17.44 -20.81 -6.75
C GLN A 34 18.29 -19.79 -7.49
N LEU A 35 19.57 -20.09 -7.77
CA LEU A 35 20.43 -19.21 -8.56
C LEU A 35 19.88 -18.96 -9.98
N ARG A 36 19.32 -20.00 -10.62
CA ARG A 36 18.68 -19.84 -11.93
C ARG A 36 17.44 -18.95 -11.85
N ALA A 37 16.60 -19.15 -10.84
CA ALA A 37 15.43 -18.31 -10.61
C ALA A 37 15.83 -16.83 -10.38
N LEU A 38 16.87 -16.58 -9.58
CA LEU A 38 17.40 -15.24 -9.35
C LEU A 38 17.91 -14.58 -10.64
N ARG A 39 18.69 -15.30 -11.45
CA ARG A 39 19.16 -14.81 -12.75
C ARG A 39 17.98 -14.45 -13.67
N ASP A 40 17.04 -15.37 -13.82
CA ASP A 40 15.94 -15.22 -14.76
C ASP A 40 15.04 -14.04 -14.32
N ARG A 41 14.86 -13.85 -13.01
CA ARG A 41 14.16 -12.70 -12.43
C ARG A 41 14.90 -11.38 -12.67
N LEU A 42 16.22 -11.34 -12.44
CA LEU A 42 17.06 -10.17 -12.71
C LEU A 42 16.93 -9.73 -14.17
N ARG A 43 17.06 -10.67 -15.11
CA ARG A 43 16.95 -10.38 -16.55
C ARG A 43 15.55 -9.95 -16.97
N ALA A 44 14.51 -10.59 -16.43
CA ALA A 44 13.12 -10.19 -16.70
C ALA A 44 12.81 -8.76 -16.21
N ARG A 45 13.43 -8.35 -15.11
CA ARG A 45 13.23 -7.01 -14.51
C ARG A 45 14.21 -5.95 -14.98
N ALA A 46 15.35 -6.33 -15.56
CA ALA A 46 16.40 -5.42 -16.00
C ALA A 46 15.89 -4.19 -16.78
N PRO A 47 14.94 -4.30 -17.74
CA PRO A 47 14.44 -3.12 -18.48
C PRO A 47 13.74 -2.06 -17.62
N ARG A 48 13.37 -2.38 -16.38
CA ARG A 48 12.70 -1.48 -15.43
C ARG A 48 13.55 -1.18 -14.20
N LEU A 49 14.39 -2.14 -13.81
CA LEU A 49 15.27 -2.05 -12.65
C LEU A 49 16.54 -1.27 -12.95
N LEU A 50 17.05 -1.35 -14.18
CA LEU A 50 18.37 -0.89 -14.60
C LEU A 50 18.26 0.05 -15.80
N VAL A 51 19.23 0.95 -15.95
CA VAL A 51 19.33 1.84 -17.12
C VAL A 51 20.14 1.21 -18.25
N GLY A 52 20.16 1.87 -19.41
CA GLY A 52 21.06 1.50 -20.51
C GLY A 52 22.52 1.83 -20.20
N ASP A 53 23.45 1.32 -21.01
CA ASP A 53 24.88 1.55 -20.78
C ASP A 53 25.28 3.02 -20.90
N ALA A 54 24.67 3.76 -21.83
CA ALA A 54 24.93 5.19 -22.02
C ALA A 54 24.50 6.07 -20.82
N ASP A 55 23.57 5.58 -19.99
CA ASP A 55 23.05 6.30 -18.82
C ASP A 55 23.62 5.75 -17.51
N THR A 56 24.60 4.84 -17.59
CA THR A 56 25.26 4.27 -16.43
C THR A 56 26.05 5.34 -15.68
N HIS A 57 25.94 5.33 -14.36
CA HIS A 57 26.69 6.20 -13.47
C HIS A 57 26.88 5.52 -12.11
N ILE A 58 28.10 5.05 -11.86
CA ILE A 58 28.46 4.33 -10.65
C ILE A 58 29.49 5.16 -9.87
N PRO A 59 29.07 5.92 -8.86
CA PRO A 59 29.99 6.55 -7.93
C PRO A 59 30.71 5.50 -7.09
N ILE A 60 32.03 5.61 -7.02
CA ILE A 60 32.89 4.79 -6.20
C ILE A 60 33.78 5.68 -5.33
N ARG A 61 33.94 5.28 -4.07
CA ARG A 61 34.88 5.88 -3.14
C ARG A 61 35.80 4.80 -2.58
N ASP A 62 37.07 4.87 -2.95
CA ASP A 62 38.11 3.94 -2.51
C ASP A 62 38.96 4.60 -1.42
N ILE A 63 39.26 3.85 -0.35
CA ILE A 63 40.24 4.23 0.66
C ILE A 63 41.48 3.36 0.45
N LEU A 64 42.56 3.99 0.01
CA LEU A 64 43.79 3.32 -0.40
C LEU A 64 44.63 2.88 0.81
N LEU A 65 45.67 2.09 0.54
CA LEU A 65 46.63 1.59 1.54
C LEU A 65 47.33 2.71 2.33
N ASP A 66 47.57 3.86 1.69
CA ASP A 66 48.17 5.03 2.34
C ASP A 66 47.17 5.88 3.13
N GLY A 67 45.90 5.47 3.14
CA GLY A 67 44.78 6.14 3.81
C GLY A 67 44.15 7.28 3.01
N LYS A 68 44.63 7.57 1.79
CA LYS A 68 44.01 8.58 0.92
C LYS A 68 42.68 8.07 0.38
N VAL A 69 41.73 8.99 0.27
CA VAL A 69 40.42 8.71 -0.32
C VAL A 69 40.44 9.14 -1.79
N LYS A 70 40.06 8.23 -2.69
CA LYS A 70 39.93 8.47 -4.13
C LYS A 70 38.46 8.35 -4.54
N LYS A 71 37.93 9.41 -5.13
CA LYS A 71 36.61 9.40 -5.78
C LYS A 71 36.75 9.04 -7.26
N ASN A 72 35.94 8.10 -7.73
CA ASN A 72 35.78 7.80 -9.15
C ASN A 72 34.30 7.77 -9.49
N ASN A 73 33.93 8.26 -10.67
CA ASN A 73 32.60 8.09 -11.23
C ASN A 73 32.76 7.28 -12.52
N LEU A 74 32.10 6.13 -12.61
CA LEU A 74 32.20 5.25 -13.77
C LEU A 74 30.91 5.36 -14.58
N ASP A 75 31.04 5.85 -15.81
CA ASP A 75 29.88 6.21 -16.64
C ASP A 75 29.55 5.17 -17.73
N SER A 76 30.26 4.04 -17.77
CA SER A 76 30.01 2.94 -18.73
C SER A 76 30.59 1.61 -18.25
N ASP A 77 30.15 0.50 -18.87
CA ASP A 77 30.73 -0.82 -18.64
C ASP A 77 32.22 -0.87 -19.02
N ASP A 78 32.63 -0.17 -20.08
CA ASP A 78 34.03 -0.09 -20.51
C ASP A 78 34.90 0.66 -19.49
N ALA A 79 34.39 1.77 -18.93
CA ALA A 79 35.08 2.50 -17.86
C ALA A 79 35.22 1.63 -16.61
N LEU A 80 34.19 0.82 -16.27
CA LEU A 80 34.28 -0.15 -15.18
C LEU A 80 35.30 -1.26 -15.48
N LYS A 81 35.37 -1.72 -16.73
CA LYS A 81 36.35 -2.72 -17.18
C LYS A 81 37.78 -2.24 -16.97
N GLU A 82 38.08 -1.05 -17.49
CA GLU A 82 39.39 -0.43 -17.39
C GLU A 82 39.74 -0.14 -15.94
N TRP A 83 38.77 0.35 -15.16
CA TRP A 83 38.98 0.62 -13.75
C TRP A 83 39.27 -0.64 -12.93
N LEU A 84 38.73 -1.81 -13.30
CA LEU A 84 39.05 -3.11 -12.71
C LEU A 84 40.39 -3.70 -13.18
N ASP A 85 41.10 -3.02 -14.08
CA ASP A 85 42.32 -3.53 -14.72
C ASP A 85 42.03 -4.84 -15.48
N ASP A 86 40.92 -4.85 -16.22
CA ASP A 86 40.53 -5.96 -17.10
C ASP A 86 40.80 -5.59 -18.56
N HIS A 87 41.89 -6.13 -19.09
CA HIS A 87 42.31 -5.99 -20.48
C HIS A 87 41.90 -7.19 -21.34
N SER A 88 41.06 -8.08 -20.81
CA SER A 88 40.63 -9.28 -21.53
C SER A 88 39.77 -8.94 -22.73
N THR A 89 40.04 -9.57 -23.86
CA THR A 89 39.27 -9.43 -25.10
C THR A 89 38.69 -10.78 -25.48
N SER A 90 37.54 -10.78 -26.17
CA SER A 90 37.02 -12.01 -26.76
C SER A 90 37.99 -12.50 -27.83
N ASP A 91 38.31 -13.79 -27.80
CA ASP A 91 39.11 -14.44 -28.82
C ASP A 91 38.39 -14.28 -30.17
N PRO A 92 39.02 -13.65 -31.19
CA PRO A 92 38.39 -13.48 -32.50
C PRO A 92 38.05 -14.82 -33.18
N LEU A 93 38.68 -15.93 -32.78
CA LEU A 93 38.41 -17.27 -33.29
C LEU A 93 37.39 -18.05 -32.44
N GLN A 94 37.24 -17.71 -31.16
CA GLN A 94 36.29 -18.34 -30.23
C GLN A 94 35.65 -17.26 -29.35
N PRO A 95 34.54 -16.63 -29.77
CA PRO A 95 33.95 -15.49 -29.06
C PRO A 95 33.65 -15.75 -27.57
N GLU A 96 33.43 -17.02 -27.20
CA GLU A 96 33.16 -17.48 -25.84
C GLU A 96 34.41 -17.56 -24.95
N ARG A 97 35.60 -17.59 -25.56
CA ARG A 97 36.88 -17.62 -24.85
C ARG A 97 37.41 -16.20 -24.72
N ARG A 98 37.82 -15.80 -23.51
CA ARG A 98 38.51 -14.52 -23.30
C ARG A 98 40.02 -14.72 -23.20
N ILE A 99 40.77 -13.81 -23.81
CA ILE A 99 42.23 -13.79 -23.86
C ILE A 99 42.71 -12.46 -23.29
N GLY A 100 43.74 -12.51 -22.43
CA GLY A 100 44.33 -11.35 -21.78
C GLY A 100 44.29 -11.43 -20.26
N GLU A 101 44.88 -10.44 -19.60
CA GLU A 101 44.81 -10.28 -18.14
C GLU A 101 43.41 -9.77 -17.77
N SER A 102 42.74 -10.49 -16.87
CA SER A 102 41.39 -10.17 -16.42
C SER A 102 41.44 -9.74 -14.96
N ALA A 103 41.00 -8.52 -14.69
CA ALA A 103 40.63 -8.04 -13.36
C ALA A 103 41.75 -8.19 -12.31
N THR A 104 42.89 -7.58 -12.61
CA THR A 104 44.15 -7.70 -11.86
C THR A 104 44.33 -6.64 -10.77
N LYS A 105 43.33 -5.78 -10.55
CA LYS A 105 43.46 -4.68 -9.59
C LYS A 105 43.22 -5.12 -8.15
N ALA A 106 44.27 -5.08 -7.32
CA ALA A 106 44.15 -5.31 -5.88
C ALA A 106 43.06 -4.44 -5.23
N ASP A 107 42.31 -5.04 -4.29
CA ASP A 107 41.26 -4.31 -3.58
C ASP A 107 41.87 -3.24 -2.64
N PRO A 108 41.26 -2.04 -2.57
CA PRO A 108 41.63 -1.02 -1.61
C PRO A 108 41.27 -1.48 -0.18
N ARG A 109 41.73 -0.75 0.85
CA ARG A 109 41.38 -1.07 2.25
C ARG A 109 39.87 -1.04 2.49
N CYS A 110 39.20 -0.06 1.89
CA CYS A 110 37.76 0.05 1.91
C CYS A 110 37.25 0.54 0.56
N ARG A 111 36.19 -0.07 0.05
CA ARG A 111 35.49 0.38 -1.16
C ARG A 111 34.03 0.62 -0.85
N PHE A 112 33.53 1.80 -1.23
CA PHE A 112 32.11 2.12 -1.25
C PHE A 112 31.64 2.26 -2.69
N VAL A 113 30.63 1.49 -3.07
CA VAL A 113 29.96 1.55 -4.37
C VAL A 113 28.52 1.98 -4.17
N PHE A 114 28.07 2.96 -4.95
CA PHE A 114 26.72 3.51 -4.83
C PHE A 114 25.93 3.20 -6.09
N LEU A 115 24.90 2.36 -5.97
CA LEU A 115 23.90 2.12 -7.01
C LEU A 115 22.82 3.19 -6.85
N THR A 116 23.04 4.35 -7.48
CA THR A 116 22.17 5.52 -7.30
C THR A 116 20.89 5.41 -8.11
N ALA A 117 19.81 6.02 -7.60
CA ALA A 117 18.55 6.18 -8.30
C ALA A 117 17.99 7.59 -8.07
N ASP A 118 17.34 8.18 -9.08
CA ASP A 118 16.78 9.54 -8.97
C ASP A 118 15.60 9.62 -8.00
N THR A 119 14.90 8.51 -7.80
CA THR A 119 13.79 8.32 -6.87
C THR A 119 13.82 6.90 -6.30
N VAL A 120 13.00 6.63 -5.29
CA VAL A 120 12.87 5.28 -4.68
C VAL A 120 12.33 4.24 -5.68
N THR A 121 11.64 4.66 -6.73
CA THR A 121 11.00 3.76 -7.71
C THR A 121 11.65 3.79 -9.09
N SER A 122 12.57 4.72 -9.35
CA SER A 122 13.28 4.81 -10.64
C SER A 122 14.27 3.65 -10.79
N PRO A 123 14.67 3.31 -12.03
CA PRO A 123 15.77 2.39 -12.27
C PRO A 123 17.06 2.88 -11.59
N LEU A 124 17.90 1.92 -11.20
CA LEU A 124 19.26 2.13 -10.74
C LEU A 124 20.12 2.57 -11.93
N LYS A 125 21.00 3.55 -11.73
CA LYS A 125 21.91 4.10 -12.75
C LYS A 125 23.09 3.18 -13.05
N ILE A 126 22.81 1.90 -13.33
CA ILE A 126 23.80 0.90 -13.74
C ILE A 126 23.21 0.01 -14.83
N SER A 127 23.98 -0.30 -15.86
CA SER A 127 23.58 -1.27 -16.88
C SER A 127 23.64 -2.71 -16.37
N LEU A 128 22.84 -3.62 -16.96
CA LEU A 128 22.85 -5.04 -16.60
C LEU A 128 24.26 -5.64 -16.66
N ARG A 129 25.01 -5.32 -17.73
CA ARG A 129 26.37 -5.82 -17.93
C ARG A 129 27.35 -5.27 -16.89
N SER A 130 27.25 -3.98 -16.56
CA SER A 130 28.05 -3.37 -15.50
C SER A 130 27.77 -3.99 -14.13
N LEU A 131 26.48 -4.27 -13.83
CA LEU A 131 26.06 -4.93 -12.60
C LEU A 131 26.61 -6.36 -12.51
N GLU A 132 26.41 -7.16 -13.57
CA GLU A 132 26.91 -8.53 -13.66
C GLU A 132 28.44 -8.58 -13.54
N ARG A 133 29.16 -7.64 -14.16
CA ARG A 133 30.61 -7.49 -14.02
C ARG A 133 31.03 -7.16 -12.60
N LEU A 134 30.43 -6.13 -12.00
CA LEU A 134 30.75 -5.68 -10.64
C LEU A 134 30.50 -6.80 -9.63
N PHE A 135 29.36 -7.48 -9.73
CA PHE A 135 28.95 -8.51 -8.78
C PHE A 135 29.76 -9.79 -8.97
N SER A 136 30.12 -10.15 -10.20
CA SER A 136 31.02 -11.27 -10.48
C SER A 136 32.45 -10.97 -10.03
N TYR A 137 32.94 -9.74 -10.20
CA TYR A 137 34.29 -9.37 -9.74
C TYR A 137 34.42 -9.46 -8.23
N HIS A 138 33.44 -8.93 -7.51
CA HIS A 138 33.46 -8.90 -6.05
C HIS A 138 32.88 -10.16 -5.40
N GLN A 139 32.31 -11.08 -6.19
CA GLN A 139 31.61 -12.27 -5.69
C GLN A 139 30.50 -11.90 -4.69
N VAL A 140 29.72 -10.89 -5.04
CA VAL A 140 28.59 -10.37 -4.25
C VAL A 140 27.56 -11.47 -4.07
N SER A 141 27.11 -11.66 -2.83
CA SER A 141 26.07 -12.64 -2.48
C SER A 141 24.86 -12.54 -3.41
N PRO A 142 24.43 -13.65 -4.04
CA PRO A 142 23.21 -13.71 -4.84
C PRO A 142 21.96 -13.24 -4.09
N ASN A 143 21.94 -13.37 -2.75
CA ASN A 143 20.83 -12.94 -1.91
C ASN A 143 20.63 -11.41 -1.95
N PHE A 144 21.65 -10.64 -2.36
CA PHE A 144 21.51 -9.19 -2.49
C PHE A 144 20.51 -8.78 -3.59
N LEU A 145 20.29 -9.64 -4.59
CA LEU A 145 19.32 -9.38 -5.66
C LEU A 145 17.89 -9.25 -5.13
N ASP A 146 17.51 -10.00 -4.09
CA ASP A 146 16.18 -9.87 -3.45
C ASP A 146 15.97 -8.46 -2.88
N PHE A 147 17.03 -7.78 -2.44
CA PHE A 147 16.95 -6.42 -1.91
C PHE A 147 16.88 -5.37 -3.02
N LEU A 148 17.60 -5.58 -4.13
CA LEU A 148 17.55 -4.67 -5.28
C LEU A 148 16.20 -4.73 -6.01
N ASP A 149 15.48 -5.85 -5.88
CA ASP A 149 14.14 -6.02 -6.45
C ASP A 149 13.10 -5.03 -5.94
N VAL A 150 13.38 -4.25 -4.90
CA VAL A 150 12.44 -3.20 -4.45
C VAL A 150 12.46 -1.97 -5.39
N TYR A 151 13.50 -1.81 -6.21
CA TYR A 151 13.63 -0.70 -7.16
C TYR A 151 12.95 -0.99 -8.51
N GLY A 152 12.67 0.06 -9.29
CA GLY A 152 12.10 -0.08 -10.64
C GLY A 152 10.62 -0.51 -10.69
N SER A 153 9.81 -0.14 -9.69
CA SER A 153 8.37 -0.48 -9.64
C SER A 153 7.50 0.51 -10.46
N LEU A 154 6.64 -0.03 -11.34
CA LEU A 154 5.70 0.69 -12.21
C LEU A 154 4.54 1.36 -11.45
N ALA A 155 4.12 0.74 -10.36
CA ALA A 155 3.14 1.33 -9.49
C ALA A 155 3.91 2.14 -8.46
N ALA A 156 3.67 3.44 -8.38
CA ALA A 156 4.01 4.25 -7.22
C ALA A 156 3.31 3.80 -5.91
N LYS A 157 2.93 2.52 -5.83
CA LYS A 157 2.51 1.84 -4.61
C LYS A 157 3.77 1.42 -3.89
N ASP A 158 4.01 2.12 -2.79
CA ASP A 158 5.01 1.87 -1.76
C ASP A 158 4.91 0.45 -1.12
N SER A 159 4.11 -0.48 -1.66
CA SER A 159 3.86 -1.80 -1.08
C SER A 159 5.09 -2.72 -1.04
N GLU A 160 6.05 -2.54 -1.95
CA GLU A 160 7.32 -3.27 -1.92
C GLU A 160 8.27 -2.72 -0.83
N LEU A 161 8.05 -1.49 -0.33
CA LEU A 161 8.78 -0.96 0.85
C LEU A 161 8.41 -1.72 2.13
N ARG A 162 7.47 -2.66 2.09
CA ARG A 162 7.20 -3.58 3.20
C ARG A 162 8.22 -4.69 3.32
N PHE A 163 8.92 -5.03 2.25
CA PHE A 163 9.98 -6.03 2.30
C PHE A 163 11.07 -5.62 3.27
N SER A 164 11.43 -6.51 4.18
CA SER A 164 12.57 -6.36 5.09
C SER A 164 13.31 -7.67 5.14
N GLY A 165 14.63 -7.59 5.19
CA GLY A 165 15.45 -8.78 5.34
C GLY A 165 16.77 -8.50 6.00
N PHE A 166 17.28 -9.53 6.64
CA PHE A 166 18.67 -9.66 7.04
C PHE A 166 19.15 -11.02 6.51
N ARG A 167 20.30 -11.02 5.82
CA ARG A 167 20.96 -12.21 5.30
C ARG A 167 22.43 -12.12 5.66
N GLU A 168 22.97 -13.22 6.17
CA GLU A 168 24.37 -13.33 6.56
C GLU A 168 24.97 -14.56 5.91
N GLU A 169 26.24 -14.45 5.53
CA GLU A 169 27.08 -15.55 5.10
C GLU A 169 28.43 -15.43 5.79
N LEU A 170 28.90 -16.52 6.39
CA LEU A 170 30.09 -16.54 7.21
C LEU A 170 31.04 -17.65 6.76
N TYR A 171 32.26 -17.26 6.36
CA TYR A 171 33.29 -18.17 5.89
C TYR A 171 34.62 -17.84 6.57
N LEU A 172 34.81 -18.26 7.82
CA LEU A 172 36.06 -17.99 8.56
C LEU A 172 37.03 -19.18 8.61
N GLN A 173 36.50 -20.39 8.70
CA GLN A 173 37.28 -21.62 8.76
C GLN A 173 37.27 -22.33 7.40
N ASN A 174 38.40 -22.93 7.02
CA ASN A 174 38.56 -23.69 5.78
C ASN A 174 37.99 -22.97 4.54
N PRO A 175 38.51 -21.77 4.21
CA PRO A 175 38.00 -21.00 3.07
C PRO A 175 38.12 -21.81 1.78
N HIS A 176 37.10 -21.70 0.93
CA HIS A 176 37.07 -22.41 -0.34
C HIS A 176 38.25 -21.97 -1.22
N PRO A 177 38.99 -22.87 -1.89
CA PRO A 177 40.18 -22.50 -2.66
C PRO A 177 39.94 -21.41 -3.71
N GLY A 178 38.75 -21.38 -4.31
CA GLY A 178 38.37 -20.36 -5.28
C GLY A 178 38.14 -18.95 -4.71
N THR A 179 37.99 -18.79 -3.38
CA THR A 179 37.83 -17.47 -2.75
C THR A 179 39.13 -16.90 -2.21
N ILE A 180 40.18 -17.72 -2.14
CA ILE A 180 41.51 -17.30 -1.68
C ILE A 180 42.23 -16.65 -2.87
N CYS A 181 42.34 -15.32 -2.87
CA CYS A 181 43.00 -14.57 -3.94
C CYS A 181 43.93 -13.49 -3.34
N PRO A 182 45.14 -13.88 -2.91
CA PRO A 182 46.07 -12.97 -2.21
C PRO A 182 46.49 -11.77 -3.06
N ASP A 183 46.65 -11.95 -4.38
CA ASP A 183 47.00 -10.88 -5.31
C ASP A 183 45.93 -9.77 -5.34
N LEU A 184 44.66 -10.13 -5.10
CA LEU A 184 43.56 -9.17 -4.94
C LEU A 184 43.38 -8.67 -3.51
N SER A 185 44.29 -9.01 -2.59
CA SER A 185 44.16 -8.76 -1.15
C SER A 185 42.97 -9.47 -0.50
N ARG A 186 42.62 -10.69 -0.96
CA ARG A 186 41.53 -11.51 -0.42
C ARG A 186 42.08 -12.79 0.20
N SER A 187 41.87 -12.99 1.50
CA SER A 187 42.29 -14.20 2.21
C SER A 187 41.31 -15.36 2.03
N GLY A 188 40.11 -15.08 1.53
CA GLY A 188 39.01 -16.03 1.45
C GLY A 188 38.27 -16.19 2.78
N ARG A 189 38.83 -15.71 3.90
CA ARG A 189 38.20 -15.69 5.22
C ARG A 189 37.38 -14.42 5.37
N HIS A 190 36.08 -14.49 5.11
CA HIS A 190 35.24 -13.31 5.04
C HIS A 190 33.81 -13.60 5.50
N PHE A 191 33.07 -12.53 5.72
CA PHE A 191 31.61 -12.59 5.85
C PHE A 191 30.96 -11.60 4.89
N GLN A 192 29.70 -11.87 4.55
CA GLN A 192 28.86 -10.99 3.75
C GLN A 192 27.53 -10.78 4.48
N LEU A 193 27.07 -9.54 4.52
CA LEU A 193 25.80 -9.12 5.09
C LEU A 193 24.98 -8.44 4.01
N CYS A 194 23.69 -8.79 3.89
CA CYS A 194 22.73 -8.07 3.08
C CYS A 194 21.53 -7.72 3.94
N TYR A 195 21.19 -6.44 4.03
CA TYR A 195 20.03 -5.99 4.76
C TYR A 195 19.52 -4.67 4.21
N ASN A 196 18.32 -4.27 4.62
CA ASN A 196 17.77 -2.97 4.28
C ASN A 196 17.40 -2.17 5.53
N LEU A 197 17.47 -0.86 5.41
CA LEU A 197 17.02 0.04 6.46
C LEU A 197 16.18 1.14 5.83
N LYS A 198 15.22 1.65 6.60
CA LYS A 198 14.27 2.65 6.13
C LYS A 198 14.27 3.86 7.03
N THR A 199 13.95 5.01 6.46
CA THR A 199 13.78 6.27 7.18
C THR A 199 12.54 6.99 6.64
N VAL A 200 12.16 8.09 7.28
CA VAL A 200 11.09 8.97 6.79
C VAL A 200 11.63 10.37 6.56
N VAL A 201 11.29 10.93 5.39
CA VAL A 201 11.70 12.27 4.99
C VAL A 201 10.47 13.07 4.61
N LEU A 202 10.46 14.34 5.02
CA LEU A 202 9.46 15.30 4.59
C LEU A 202 9.67 15.60 3.10
N LYS A 203 8.72 15.20 2.25
CA LYS A 203 8.77 15.45 0.80
C LYS A 203 8.24 16.83 0.46
N ASP A 204 7.14 17.22 1.09
CA ASP A 204 6.42 18.46 0.80
C ASP A 204 6.18 19.23 2.11
N PRO A 205 6.72 20.45 2.24
CA PRO A 205 6.47 21.29 3.41
C PRO A 205 5.07 21.93 3.39
N ASP A 206 4.28 21.79 2.32
CA ASP A 206 2.92 22.31 2.27
C ASP A 206 2.05 21.71 3.40
N PRO A 207 1.53 22.54 4.32
CA PRO A 207 0.63 22.10 5.40
C PRO A 207 -0.65 21.44 4.88
N GLN A 208 -1.07 21.74 3.65
CA GLN A 208 -2.29 21.18 3.04
C GLN A 208 -2.06 19.79 2.42
N SER A 209 -0.80 19.37 2.25
CA SER A 209 -0.48 18.06 1.71
C SER A 209 -1.02 16.96 2.64
N LEU A 210 -1.87 16.08 2.10
CA LEU A 210 -2.46 14.98 2.85
C LEU A 210 -1.38 14.01 3.36
N ILE A 211 -0.29 13.79 2.61
CA ILE A 211 0.79 12.85 2.94
C ILE A 211 2.15 13.54 2.75
N PRO A 212 2.59 14.38 3.70
CA PRO A 212 3.80 15.19 3.55
C PRO A 212 5.08 14.36 3.76
N TRP A 213 4.99 13.29 4.54
CA TRP A 213 6.11 12.38 4.83
C TRP A 213 6.11 11.18 3.89
N LYS A 214 7.29 10.84 3.38
CA LYS A 214 7.48 9.61 2.61
C LYS A 214 8.57 8.74 3.21
N ILE A 215 8.32 7.44 3.14
CA ILE A 215 9.29 6.42 3.51
C ILE A 215 10.38 6.39 2.43
N ARG A 216 11.61 6.29 2.88
CA ARG A 216 12.82 6.09 2.07
C ARG A 216 13.47 4.81 2.55
N GLN A 217 14.14 4.10 1.66
CA GLN A 217 14.87 2.90 2.00
C GLN A 217 16.27 2.97 1.41
N ASP A 218 17.17 2.23 2.02
CA ASP A 218 18.48 1.91 1.46
C ASP A 218 18.72 0.41 1.65
N VAL A 219 19.41 -0.19 0.68
CA VAL A 219 19.78 -1.60 0.73
C VAL A 219 21.29 -1.71 0.77
N ILE A 220 21.78 -2.48 1.72
CA ILE A 220 23.19 -2.47 2.11
C ILE A 220 23.73 -3.87 1.95
N HIS A 221 24.75 -3.99 1.10
CA HIS A 221 25.64 -5.14 1.06
C HIS A 221 26.97 -4.75 1.69
N HIS A 222 27.42 -5.53 2.68
CA HIS A 222 28.72 -5.36 3.30
C HIS A 222 29.49 -6.67 3.29
N GLN A 223 30.72 -6.63 2.79
CA GLN A 223 31.66 -7.74 2.83
C GLN A 223 32.92 -7.31 3.58
N PHE A 224 33.40 -8.17 4.47
CA PHE A 224 34.61 -7.93 5.25
C PHE A 224 35.50 -9.17 5.26
N ASP A 225 36.76 -9.00 4.88
CA ASP A 225 37.78 -10.06 4.92
C ASP A 225 38.54 -10.00 6.26
N ALA A 226 38.32 -11.01 7.11
CA ALA A 226 38.92 -11.10 8.44
C ALA A 226 40.42 -11.41 8.42
N GLY A 227 40.98 -11.84 7.30
CA GLY A 227 42.42 -12.08 7.16
C GLY A 227 43.20 -10.82 6.79
N THR A 228 42.65 -9.97 5.92
CA THR A 228 43.34 -8.80 5.36
C THR A 228 42.81 -7.46 5.88
N GLY A 229 41.59 -7.44 6.44
CA GLY A 229 40.88 -6.23 6.85
C GLY A 229 40.30 -5.42 5.69
N VAL A 230 40.31 -5.96 4.47
CA VAL A 230 39.67 -5.35 3.29
C VAL A 230 38.16 -5.43 3.44
N GLN A 231 37.46 -4.36 3.07
CA GLN A 231 36.01 -4.29 3.10
C GLN A 231 35.41 -3.66 1.85
N LEU A 232 34.23 -4.16 1.49
CA LEU A 232 33.42 -3.69 0.37
C LEU A 232 32.02 -3.36 0.88
N TRP A 233 31.51 -2.21 0.46
CA TRP A 233 30.17 -1.74 0.72
C TRP A 233 29.49 -1.42 -0.60
N ILE A 234 28.29 -1.95 -0.81
CA ILE A 234 27.43 -1.60 -1.93
C ILE A 234 26.10 -1.10 -1.36
N PHE A 235 25.72 0.12 -1.71
CA PHE A 235 24.46 0.73 -1.31
C PHE A 235 23.54 0.83 -2.52
N GLY A 236 22.28 0.43 -2.38
CA GLY A 236 21.22 0.89 -3.27
C GLY A 236 20.66 2.18 -2.69
N ASP A 237 21.12 3.31 -3.23
CA ASP A 237 21.04 4.62 -2.59
C ASP A 237 20.15 5.58 -3.39
N PRO A 238 18.83 5.55 -3.15
CA PRO A 238 17.92 6.49 -3.80
C PRO A 238 18.21 7.91 -3.29
N HIS A 239 18.38 8.84 -4.22
CA HIS A 239 18.75 10.25 -3.96
C HIS A 239 20.16 10.48 -3.42
N ALA A 240 21.08 9.50 -3.51
CA ALA A 240 22.49 9.68 -3.13
C ALA A 240 22.71 10.12 -1.66
N VAL A 241 21.83 9.68 -0.76
CA VAL A 241 21.85 10.05 0.65
C VAL A 241 23.02 9.37 1.37
N MET A 242 23.22 8.07 1.14
CA MET A 242 24.37 7.36 1.70
C MET A 242 25.67 7.83 1.08
N GLN A 243 25.68 8.16 -0.21
CA GLN A 243 26.82 8.75 -0.87
C GLN A 243 27.24 10.06 -0.19
N ALA A 244 26.29 10.94 0.15
CA ALA A 244 26.56 12.18 0.86
C ALA A 244 27.06 11.92 2.30
N LEU A 245 26.39 11.03 3.04
CA LEU A 245 26.77 10.66 4.42
C LEU A 245 28.19 10.08 4.48
N ILE A 246 28.52 9.17 3.57
CA ILE A 246 29.86 8.57 3.48
C ILE A 246 30.89 9.59 2.98
N ALA A 247 30.50 10.50 2.09
CA ALA A 247 31.39 11.58 1.64
C ALA A 247 31.77 12.53 2.78
N GLU A 248 30.87 12.79 3.73
CA GLU A 248 31.16 13.61 4.92
C GLU A 248 32.13 12.90 5.88
N ALA A 249 31.88 11.61 6.13
CA ALA A 249 32.72 10.78 6.97
C ALA A 249 34.14 10.58 6.39
N PHE A 250 34.22 10.27 5.09
CA PHE A 250 35.43 9.93 4.35
C PHE A 250 35.64 10.88 3.16
N ASN A 251 35.93 12.15 3.44
CA ASN A 251 36.22 13.14 2.40
C ASN A 251 37.67 13.04 1.89
N GLU A 252 37.93 13.58 0.70
CA GLU A 252 39.24 13.51 0.00
C GLU A 252 40.37 14.23 0.75
N HIS A 253 40.03 15.14 1.66
CA HIS A 253 40.99 15.92 2.44
C HIS A 253 41.41 15.20 3.74
N LYS A 254 40.70 14.16 4.15
CA LYS A 254 40.99 13.38 5.36
C LYS A 254 41.89 12.19 5.02
N ASN A 255 43.00 12.07 5.74
CA ASN A 255 43.76 10.82 5.76
C ASN A 255 43.08 9.83 6.72
N CYS A 256 42.62 8.71 6.18
CA CYS A 256 41.91 7.68 6.93
C CYS A 256 42.82 6.53 7.37
N ARG A 257 44.15 6.66 7.26
CA ARG A 257 45.09 5.57 7.55
C ARG A 257 44.88 4.97 8.95
N ASP A 258 44.64 5.81 9.95
CA ASP A 258 44.45 5.37 11.34
C ASP A 258 43.18 4.54 11.55
N LYS A 259 42.21 4.61 10.62
CA LYS A 259 41.00 3.80 10.63
C LYS A 259 41.19 2.44 9.94
N PHE A 260 42.27 2.26 9.16
CA PHE A 260 42.46 1.08 8.30
C PHE A 260 43.88 0.48 8.38
N ALA A 261 44.69 0.87 9.37
CA ALA A 261 46.07 0.38 9.46
C ALA A 261 46.13 -1.08 9.94
N THR A 262 45.21 -1.50 10.82
CA THR A 262 45.09 -2.88 11.31
C THR A 262 43.73 -3.50 10.95
N VAL A 263 43.63 -4.83 11.09
CA VAL A 263 42.36 -5.55 10.90
C VAL A 263 41.33 -5.12 11.94
N SER A 264 41.73 -4.98 13.21
CA SER A 264 40.85 -4.46 14.27
C SER A 264 40.34 -3.04 14.01
N GLN A 265 41.19 -2.14 13.50
CA GLN A 265 40.77 -0.79 13.15
C GLN A 265 39.79 -0.80 11.98
N SER A 266 40.09 -1.57 10.94
CA SER A 266 39.20 -1.73 9.78
C SER A 266 37.84 -2.31 10.21
N PHE A 267 37.86 -3.31 11.09
CA PHE A 267 36.67 -3.90 11.68
C PHE A 267 35.88 -2.89 12.53
N ARG A 268 36.56 -2.07 13.34
CA ARG A 268 35.90 -0.99 14.07
C ARG A 268 35.27 0.03 13.12
N SER A 269 35.98 0.39 12.05
CA SER A 269 35.45 1.32 11.05
C SER A 269 34.22 0.76 10.33
N SER A 270 34.14 -0.56 10.14
CA SER A 270 32.94 -1.19 9.55
C SER A 270 31.73 -1.10 10.48
N LEU A 271 31.92 -1.29 11.79
CA LEU A 271 30.90 -1.05 12.82
C LEU A 271 30.46 0.42 12.88
N GLU A 272 31.38 1.36 12.69
CA GLU A 272 31.06 2.80 12.60
C GLU A 272 30.13 3.07 11.41
N VAL A 273 30.41 2.51 10.23
CA VAL A 273 29.54 2.66 9.05
C VAL A 273 28.16 2.06 9.30
N HIS A 274 28.07 0.84 9.85
CA HIS A 274 26.78 0.26 10.26
C HIS A 274 26.01 1.18 11.22
N LEU A 275 26.70 1.78 12.19
CA LEU A 275 26.07 2.68 13.16
C LEU A 275 25.55 3.97 12.50
N GLU A 276 26.28 4.56 11.56
CA GLU A 276 25.78 5.73 10.83
C GLU A 276 24.55 5.39 9.98
N THR A 277 24.55 4.23 9.30
CA THR A 277 23.36 3.77 8.56
C THR A 277 22.16 3.55 9.49
N ALA A 278 22.39 3.00 10.69
CA ALA A 278 21.34 2.81 11.69
C ALA A 278 20.80 4.15 12.25
N ARG A 279 21.67 5.14 12.46
CA ARG A 279 21.26 6.50 12.88
C ARG A 279 20.41 7.18 11.83
N TRP A 280 20.81 7.09 10.57
CA TRP A 280 20.01 7.59 9.45
C TRP A 280 18.62 6.93 9.43
N ALA A 281 18.57 5.61 9.63
CA ALA A 281 17.32 4.85 9.67
C ALA A 281 16.43 5.21 10.87
N ALA A 282 17.00 5.64 11.99
CA ALA A 282 16.27 6.13 13.16
C ALA A 282 15.76 7.58 12.99
N GLY A 283 16.18 8.29 11.95
CA GLY A 283 15.81 9.68 11.68
C GLY A 283 14.34 9.90 11.31
N GLY A 284 13.80 11.08 11.65
CA GLY A 284 12.50 11.57 11.17
C GLY A 284 11.24 10.95 11.80
N TRP A 285 11.30 9.73 12.35
CA TRP A 285 10.12 9.00 12.82
C TRP A 285 9.29 9.72 13.88
N ARG A 286 9.93 10.37 14.84
CA ARG A 286 9.23 11.14 15.88
C ARG A 286 8.37 12.26 15.28
N GLN A 287 8.90 12.99 14.30
CA GLN A 287 8.21 14.11 13.65
C GLN A 287 7.11 13.63 12.72
N HIS A 288 7.34 12.53 12.01
CA HIS A 288 6.32 11.85 11.21
C HIS A 288 5.13 11.41 12.06
N ILE A 289 5.37 10.73 13.20
CA ILE A 289 4.29 10.29 14.10
C ILE A 289 3.55 11.49 14.70
N LEU A 290 4.25 12.53 15.14
CA LEU A 290 3.62 13.77 15.61
C LEU A 290 2.72 14.41 14.53
N SER A 291 3.16 14.39 13.28
CA SER A 291 2.35 14.89 12.17
C SER A 291 1.10 14.04 11.93
N LEU A 292 1.20 12.71 12.06
CA LEU A 292 0.03 11.83 11.99
C LEU A 292 -0.94 12.12 13.14
N GLU A 293 -0.44 12.25 14.38
CA GLU A 293 -1.25 12.59 15.56
C GLU A 293 -2.03 13.89 15.35
N ASP A 294 -1.36 14.98 14.91
CA ASP A 294 -1.99 16.28 14.65
C ASP A 294 -3.05 16.22 13.53
N LYS A 295 -2.78 15.50 12.43
CA LYS A 295 -3.73 15.33 11.33
C LYS A 295 -4.97 14.54 11.75
N ILE A 296 -4.77 13.45 12.50
CA ILE A 296 -5.87 12.64 13.03
C ILE A 296 -6.69 13.44 14.05
N GLU A 297 -6.05 14.21 14.91
CA GLU A 297 -6.73 15.06 15.88
C GLU A 297 -7.58 16.13 15.20
N LYS A 298 -7.05 16.83 14.20
CA LYS A 298 -7.80 17.80 13.39
C LYS A 298 -8.99 17.17 12.67
N LEU A 299 -8.81 15.97 12.13
CA LEU A 299 -9.87 15.25 11.43
C LEU A 299 -10.97 14.77 12.39
N THR A 300 -10.62 14.39 13.63
CA THR A 300 -11.56 13.71 14.53
C THR A 300 -12.18 14.61 15.60
N SER A 301 -11.51 15.71 15.96
CA SER A 301 -11.95 16.65 17.00
C SER A 301 -13.39 17.17 16.79
N PRO A 302 -13.81 17.60 15.58
CA PRO A 302 -15.18 18.10 15.37
C PRO A 302 -16.27 17.08 15.75
N PHE A 303 -15.98 15.79 15.62
CA PHE A 303 -16.95 14.70 15.82
C PHE A 303 -16.96 14.20 17.26
N VAL A 304 -15.81 14.14 17.94
CA VAL A 304 -15.70 13.64 19.32
C VAL A 304 -16.47 14.52 20.31
N PHE A 305 -16.53 15.83 20.05
CA PHE A 305 -17.20 16.80 20.92
C PHE A 305 -18.63 17.14 20.49
N GLN A 306 -19.18 16.46 19.47
CA GLN A 306 -20.53 16.73 18.97
C GLN A 306 -21.60 15.90 19.70
N THR A 307 -22.54 16.61 20.32
CA THR A 307 -23.66 16.05 21.10
C THR A 307 -24.95 15.89 20.30
N ASP A 308 -25.05 16.46 19.10
CA ASP A 308 -26.29 16.47 18.31
C ASP A 308 -26.16 15.74 16.95
N PRO A 309 -26.81 14.56 16.79
CA PRO A 309 -26.83 13.79 15.55
C PRO A 309 -27.56 14.48 14.38
N LEU A 310 -28.42 15.46 14.64
CA LEU A 310 -29.30 16.07 13.63
C LEU A 310 -28.65 17.23 12.87
N THR A 311 -27.65 17.88 13.47
CA THR A 311 -27.00 19.07 12.92
C THR A 311 -25.66 18.78 12.25
N SER A 312 -25.10 17.57 12.42
CA SER A 312 -23.82 17.18 11.85
C SER A 312 -23.97 16.56 10.45
N HIS A 313 -23.57 17.31 9.43
CA HIS A 313 -23.32 16.75 8.10
C HIS A 313 -21.95 16.06 8.10
N ILE A 314 -21.95 14.79 8.45
CA ILE A 314 -20.77 13.94 8.35
C ILE A 314 -20.58 13.53 6.89
N ASP A 315 -19.46 13.91 6.27
CA ASP A 315 -19.14 13.54 4.89
C ASP A 315 -18.54 12.12 4.85
N PRO A 316 -19.09 11.18 4.06
CA PRO A 316 -18.47 9.87 3.82
C PRO A 316 -17.01 9.95 3.38
N ARG A 317 -16.56 11.07 2.77
CA ARG A 317 -15.15 11.31 2.41
C ARG A 317 -14.21 11.32 3.61
N ASP A 318 -14.66 11.81 4.76
CA ASP A 318 -13.83 11.85 5.97
C ASP A 318 -13.55 10.43 6.49
N LEU A 319 -14.47 9.47 6.30
CA LEU A 319 -14.25 8.07 6.63
C LEU A 319 -13.09 7.46 5.82
N PHE A 320 -13.00 7.78 4.53
CA PHE A 320 -11.89 7.34 3.68
C PHE A 320 -10.56 7.95 4.13
N LEU A 321 -10.56 9.19 4.61
CA LEU A 321 -9.36 9.82 5.16
C LEU A 321 -8.94 9.18 6.49
N VAL A 322 -9.88 8.89 7.38
CA VAL A 322 -9.60 8.16 8.64
C VAL A 322 -9.01 6.78 8.34
N GLN A 323 -9.59 6.04 7.40
CA GLN A 323 -9.04 4.76 6.93
C GLN A 323 -7.61 4.91 6.39
N ALA A 324 -7.36 5.92 5.55
CA ALA A 324 -6.03 6.15 4.99
C ALA A 324 -4.98 6.43 6.07
N TYR A 325 -5.34 7.19 7.12
CA TYR A 325 -4.44 7.44 8.25
C TYR A 325 -4.24 6.20 9.14
N GLU A 326 -5.26 5.35 9.30
CA GLU A 326 -5.14 4.05 9.96
C GLU A 326 -4.10 3.18 9.23
N ASP A 327 -4.26 3.02 7.92
CA ASP A 327 -3.35 2.23 7.08
C ASP A 327 -1.92 2.80 7.12
N LYS A 328 -1.78 4.13 7.10
CA LYS A 328 -0.47 4.79 7.19
C LYS A 328 0.21 4.61 8.54
N THR A 329 -0.57 4.61 9.62
CA THR A 329 -0.06 4.38 10.97
C THR A 329 0.39 2.93 11.14
N ASN A 330 -0.38 1.97 10.61
CA ASN A 330 0.00 0.56 10.59
C ASN A 330 1.26 0.30 9.74
N GLU A 331 1.37 0.94 8.57
CA GLU A 331 2.59 0.88 7.75
C GLU A 331 3.81 1.42 8.52
N THR A 332 3.64 2.52 9.24
CA THR A 332 4.70 3.14 10.06
C THR A 332 5.18 2.17 11.15
N THR A 333 4.24 1.52 11.85
CA THR A 333 4.54 0.50 12.87
C THR A 333 5.37 -0.64 12.29
N MET A 334 4.89 -1.24 11.19
CA MET A 334 5.54 -2.39 10.56
C MET A 334 6.96 -2.06 10.06
N VAL A 335 7.16 -0.86 9.48
CA VAL A 335 8.51 -0.45 9.02
C VAL A 335 9.46 -0.21 10.18
N LEU A 336 9.00 0.40 11.27
CA LEU A 336 9.81 0.61 12.47
C LEU A 336 10.21 -0.71 13.13
N GLU A 337 9.28 -1.65 13.25
CA GLU A 337 9.55 -3.00 13.76
C GLU A 337 10.59 -3.71 12.90
N SER A 338 10.44 -3.67 11.57
CA SER A 338 11.41 -4.24 10.61
C SER A 338 12.82 -3.65 10.77
N ASN A 339 12.94 -2.32 10.96
CA ASN A 339 14.22 -1.69 11.23
C ASN A 339 14.84 -2.17 12.55
N ILE A 340 14.03 -2.27 13.60
CA ILE A 340 14.46 -2.76 14.92
C ILE A 340 14.99 -4.18 14.80
N ASP A 341 14.27 -5.06 14.10
CA ASP A 341 14.65 -6.46 13.91
C ASP A 341 15.98 -6.59 13.14
N ASN A 342 16.17 -5.79 12.08
CA ASN A 342 17.43 -5.78 11.33
C ASN A 342 18.61 -5.25 12.19
N MET A 343 18.38 -4.21 13.01
CA MET A 343 19.37 -3.69 13.96
C MET A 343 19.72 -4.69 15.08
N GLU A 344 18.73 -5.43 15.59
CA GLU A 344 18.94 -6.50 16.57
C GLU A 344 19.66 -7.71 15.95
N SER A 345 19.36 -8.04 14.70
CA SER A 345 20.05 -9.07 13.92
C SER A 345 21.53 -8.73 13.72
N LEU A 346 21.85 -7.48 13.35
CA LEU A 346 23.23 -6.98 13.29
C LEU A 346 23.97 -7.16 14.62
N CYS A 347 23.34 -6.80 15.74
CA CYS A 347 23.96 -6.97 17.06
C CYS A 347 24.18 -8.45 17.41
N THR A 348 23.29 -9.32 16.99
CA THR A 348 23.38 -10.77 17.25
C THR A 348 24.51 -11.36 16.42
N PHE A 349 24.52 -11.11 15.11
CA PHE A 349 25.60 -11.51 14.21
C PHE A 349 26.98 -11.11 14.75
N TYR A 350 27.21 -9.83 15.05
CA TYR A 350 28.53 -9.37 15.49
C TYR A 350 28.93 -9.90 16.86
N ARG A 351 27.97 -10.15 17.77
CA ARG A 351 28.25 -10.79 19.07
C ARG A 351 28.68 -12.24 18.91
N ASP A 352 28.10 -12.95 17.96
CA ASP A 352 28.40 -14.36 17.73
C ASP A 352 29.66 -14.52 16.86
N LEU A 353 29.88 -13.62 15.91
CA LEU A 353 31.09 -13.52 15.10
C LEU A 353 32.37 -13.47 15.94
N VAL A 354 32.42 -12.64 16.98
CA VAL A 354 33.64 -12.52 17.82
C VAL A 354 33.83 -13.70 18.78
N LYS A 355 32.80 -14.54 18.98
CA LYS A 355 32.89 -15.78 19.75
C LYS A 355 33.28 -16.98 18.88
N ASP A 356 33.05 -16.90 17.58
CA ASP A 356 33.37 -17.95 16.62
C ASP A 356 34.85 -18.36 16.73
N GLU A 357 35.10 -19.66 16.75
CA GLU A 357 36.45 -20.21 16.89
C GLU A 357 37.37 -19.80 15.73
N GLY A 358 36.79 -19.59 14.54
CA GLY A 358 37.47 -19.13 13.33
C GLY A 358 37.81 -17.65 13.31
N PHE A 359 37.35 -16.85 14.27
CA PHE A 359 37.68 -15.42 14.34
C PHE A 359 39.14 -15.19 14.77
N PRO A 360 39.89 -14.25 14.15
CA PRO A 360 41.31 -14.02 14.46
C PRO A 360 41.58 -13.78 15.96
N ASN A 361 42.32 -14.70 16.59
CA ASN A 361 42.64 -14.65 18.03
C ASN A 361 43.36 -13.36 18.47
N PRO A 362 44.37 -12.83 17.75
CA PRO A 362 45.08 -11.62 18.17
C PRO A 362 44.16 -10.39 18.26
N GLU A 363 43.15 -10.33 17.40
CA GLU A 363 42.25 -9.18 17.27
C GLU A 363 40.98 -9.32 18.14
N ARG A 364 40.71 -10.53 18.66
CA ARG A 364 39.45 -10.89 19.33
C ARG A 364 39.09 -9.98 20.50
N HIS A 365 40.05 -9.63 21.34
CA HIS A 365 39.80 -8.78 22.51
C HIS A 365 39.37 -7.36 22.10
N LEU A 366 40.13 -6.71 21.20
CA LEU A 366 39.84 -5.36 20.71
C LEU A 366 38.53 -5.30 19.91
N CYS A 367 38.29 -6.31 19.07
CA CYS A 367 37.05 -6.42 18.31
C CYS A 367 35.85 -6.66 19.22
N SER A 368 35.97 -7.53 20.24
CA SER A 368 34.91 -7.77 21.22
C SER A 368 34.52 -6.50 21.99
N GLN A 369 35.50 -5.69 22.39
CA GLN A 369 35.22 -4.40 23.02
C GLN A 369 34.49 -3.45 22.06
N SER A 370 34.92 -3.38 20.80
CA SER A 370 34.27 -2.55 19.77
C SER A 370 32.83 -3.01 19.51
N VAL A 371 32.58 -4.32 19.45
CA VAL A 371 31.23 -4.91 19.32
C VAL A 371 30.37 -4.55 20.54
N LYS A 372 30.90 -4.62 21.76
CA LYS A 372 30.14 -4.22 22.97
C LYS A 372 29.69 -2.77 22.89
N THR A 373 30.58 -1.86 22.49
CA THR A 373 30.24 -0.44 22.30
C THR A 373 29.22 -0.26 21.19
N PHE A 374 29.41 -0.89 20.03
CA PHE A 374 28.48 -0.86 18.91
C PHE A 374 27.08 -1.34 19.31
N CYS A 375 26.96 -2.52 19.92
CA CYS A 375 25.68 -3.07 20.35
C CYS A 375 25.00 -2.21 21.43
N SER A 376 25.77 -1.51 22.28
CA SER A 376 25.19 -0.54 23.22
C SER A 376 24.54 0.63 22.50
N ARG A 377 25.20 1.18 21.46
CA ARG A 377 24.68 2.29 20.66
C ARG A 377 23.45 1.89 19.84
N ILE A 378 23.49 0.71 19.22
CA ILE A 378 22.31 0.19 18.52
C ILE A 378 21.14 -0.03 19.48
N ARG A 379 21.40 -0.49 20.71
CA ARG A 379 20.33 -0.67 21.72
C ARG A 379 19.67 0.66 22.11
N GLU A 380 20.42 1.76 22.17
CA GLU A 380 19.84 3.10 22.37
C GLU A 380 18.87 3.44 21.24
N LEU A 381 19.28 3.23 19.97
CA LEU A 381 18.42 3.48 18.80
C LEU A 381 17.19 2.56 18.76
N THR A 382 17.34 1.27 19.07
CA THR A 382 16.20 0.34 19.08
C THR A 382 15.25 0.61 20.24
N TYR A 383 15.74 1.11 21.38
CA TYR A 383 14.89 1.56 22.49
C TYR A 383 14.00 2.73 22.05
N ASP A 384 14.59 3.74 21.41
CA ASP A 384 13.84 4.88 20.87
C ASP A 384 12.85 4.45 19.78
N GLY A 385 13.26 3.53 18.90
CA GLY A 385 12.40 2.91 17.90
C GLY A 385 11.20 2.21 18.53
N LYS A 386 11.41 1.36 19.54
CA LYS A 386 10.34 0.66 20.28
C LYS A 386 9.36 1.63 20.94
N MET A 387 9.85 2.77 21.44
CA MET A 387 8.99 3.82 21.97
C MET A 387 8.09 4.43 20.88
N GLN A 388 8.63 4.70 19.69
CA GLN A 388 7.84 5.20 18.56
C GLN A 388 6.84 4.15 18.04
N VAL A 389 7.20 2.86 18.00
CA VAL A 389 6.28 1.76 17.69
C VAL A 389 5.08 1.76 18.64
N ARG A 390 5.31 1.84 19.95
CA ARG A 390 4.22 1.90 20.94
C ARG A 390 3.30 3.11 20.73
N ARG A 391 3.88 4.28 20.45
CA ARG A 391 3.09 5.49 20.14
C ARG A 391 2.23 5.29 18.89
N ALA A 392 2.79 4.75 17.81
CA ALA A 392 2.06 4.47 16.59
C ALA A 392 0.95 3.43 16.80
N GLN A 393 1.18 2.37 17.56
CA GLN A 393 0.17 1.35 17.89
C GLN A 393 -1.01 1.95 18.68
N VAL A 394 -0.73 2.81 19.67
CA VAL A 394 -1.77 3.52 20.42
C VAL A 394 -2.57 4.45 19.50
N LEU A 395 -1.90 5.15 18.60
CA LEU A 395 -2.55 6.01 17.61
C LEU A 395 -3.45 5.20 16.65
N ALA A 396 -2.97 4.08 16.12
CA ALA A 396 -3.75 3.20 15.24
C ALA A 396 -5.00 2.69 15.94
N LYS A 397 -4.87 2.26 17.20
CA LYS A 397 -6.02 1.84 18.02
C LYS A 397 -7.03 2.97 18.20
N ARG A 398 -6.56 4.17 18.55
CA ARG A 398 -7.42 5.36 18.70
C ARG A 398 -8.18 5.67 17.40
N VAL A 399 -7.51 5.62 16.26
CA VAL A 399 -8.12 5.85 14.93
C VAL A 399 -9.20 4.81 14.64
N ALA A 400 -8.94 3.53 14.92
CA ALA A 400 -9.91 2.44 14.73
C ALA A 400 -11.15 2.60 15.62
N ASP A 401 -10.95 3.00 16.89
CA ASP A 401 -12.05 3.28 17.82
C ASP A 401 -12.89 4.48 17.30
N GLN A 402 -12.25 5.57 16.87
CA GLN A 402 -12.91 6.75 16.31
C GLN A 402 -13.67 6.45 15.01
N LYS A 403 -13.09 5.62 14.14
CA LYS A 403 -13.74 5.14 12.91
C LYS A 403 -15.02 4.36 13.19
N THR A 404 -15.01 3.53 14.24
CA THR A 404 -16.21 2.78 14.67
C THR A 404 -17.32 3.74 15.10
N ILE A 405 -16.99 4.76 15.89
CA ILE A 405 -17.93 5.83 16.29
C ILE A 405 -18.48 6.53 15.05
N PHE A 406 -17.63 6.84 14.08
CA PHE A 406 -18.01 7.51 12.83
C PHE A 406 -19.04 6.70 12.03
N ILE A 407 -18.81 5.39 11.90
CA ILE A 407 -19.73 4.47 11.22
C ILE A 407 -21.08 4.43 11.95
N GLN A 408 -21.09 4.41 13.28
CA GLN A 408 -22.32 4.42 14.07
C GLN A 408 -23.12 5.73 13.89
N LEU A 409 -22.44 6.88 13.86
CA LEU A 409 -23.08 8.18 13.60
C LEU A 409 -23.68 8.24 12.19
N LEU A 410 -22.96 7.75 11.18
CA LEU A 410 -23.47 7.67 9.80
C LEU A 410 -24.71 6.76 9.70
N GLN A 411 -24.70 5.60 10.37
CA GLN A 411 -25.86 4.70 10.43
C GLN A 411 -27.05 5.35 11.12
N THR A 412 -26.81 6.06 12.22
CA THR A 412 -27.86 6.80 12.95
C THR A 412 -28.48 7.87 12.06
N GLN A 413 -27.67 8.65 11.33
CA GLN A 413 -28.15 9.67 10.40
C GLN A 413 -28.95 9.06 9.24
N ALA A 414 -28.49 7.94 8.69
CA ALA A 414 -29.22 7.20 7.66
C ALA A 414 -30.58 6.71 8.18
N GLY A 415 -30.63 6.22 9.42
CA GLY A 415 -31.86 5.84 10.12
C GLY A 415 -32.83 7.02 10.27
N LEU A 416 -32.36 8.16 10.79
CA LEU A 416 -33.17 9.37 10.95
C LEU A 416 -33.71 9.90 9.60
N ARG A 417 -32.91 9.84 8.53
CA ARG A 417 -33.37 10.20 7.18
C ARG A 417 -34.44 9.23 6.66
N ALA A 418 -34.29 7.94 6.94
CA ALA A 418 -35.29 6.93 6.57
C ALA A 418 -36.60 7.10 7.36
N GLU A 419 -36.53 7.46 8.64
CA GLU A 419 -37.70 7.83 9.46
C GLU A 419 -38.40 9.06 8.88
N GLY A 420 -37.64 10.11 8.55
CA GLY A 420 -38.14 11.31 7.90
C GLY A 420 -38.86 10.98 6.58
N LEU A 421 -38.23 10.20 5.69
CA LEU A 421 -38.83 9.77 4.43
C LEU A 421 -40.09 8.92 4.65
N SER A 422 -40.07 8.00 5.62
CA SER A 422 -41.20 7.16 5.96
C SER A 422 -42.39 7.98 6.48
N SER A 423 -42.13 9.03 7.28
CA SER A 423 -43.17 9.93 7.78
C SER A 423 -43.84 10.74 6.65
N ILE A 424 -43.05 11.21 5.67
CA ILE A 424 -43.56 11.90 4.49
C ILE A 424 -44.38 10.93 3.62
N MET A 425 -43.87 9.71 3.40
CA MET A 425 -44.57 8.67 2.66
C MET A 425 -45.88 8.29 3.33
N TRP A 426 -45.90 8.17 4.66
CA TRP A 426 -47.13 7.93 5.44
C TRP A 426 -48.16 9.04 5.23
N ARG A 427 -47.73 10.30 5.35
CA ARG A 427 -48.60 11.46 5.14
C ARG A 427 -49.14 11.51 3.70
N GLN A 428 -48.30 11.20 2.71
CA GLN A 428 -48.71 11.13 1.31
C GLN A 428 -49.68 9.97 1.07
N GLY A 429 -49.45 8.80 1.66
CA GLY A 429 -50.35 7.66 1.60
C GLY A 429 -51.73 7.98 2.16
N LYS A 430 -51.79 8.70 3.29
CA LYS A 430 -53.05 9.18 3.87
C LYS A 430 -53.77 10.18 2.95
N LYS A 431 -53.04 11.07 2.28
CA LYS A 431 -53.65 12.00 1.31
C LYS A 431 -54.21 11.25 0.09
N ASN A 432 -53.43 10.33 -0.46
CA ASN A 432 -53.84 9.50 -1.60
C ASN A 432 -55.08 8.65 -1.26
N SER A 433 -55.21 8.17 -0.01
CA SER A 433 -56.39 7.41 0.41
C SER A 433 -57.66 8.28 0.46
N TYR A 434 -57.56 9.54 0.91
CA TYR A 434 -58.69 10.48 0.83
C TYR A 434 -59.08 10.81 -0.62
N GLU A 435 -58.10 11.02 -1.50
CA GLU A 435 -58.36 11.25 -2.94
C GLU A 435 -59.07 10.03 -3.57
N ALA A 436 -58.66 8.81 -3.21
CA ALA A 436 -59.33 7.58 -3.65
C ALA A 436 -60.78 7.47 -3.10
N ILE A 437 -61.03 7.85 -1.85
CA ILE A 437 -62.38 7.88 -1.26
C ILE A 437 -63.26 8.90 -1.99
N ALA A 438 -62.75 10.09 -2.28
CA ALA A 438 -63.49 11.12 -3.00
C ALA A 438 -63.88 10.65 -4.42
N MET A 439 -62.95 10.02 -5.15
CA MET A 439 -63.25 9.42 -6.46
C MET A 439 -64.35 8.37 -6.36
N ARG A 440 -64.31 7.50 -5.34
CA ARG A 440 -65.36 6.49 -5.09
C ARG A 440 -66.72 7.12 -4.80
N VAL A 441 -66.78 8.27 -4.11
CA VAL A 441 -68.06 8.98 -3.88
C VAL A 441 -68.61 9.55 -5.19
N ILE A 442 -67.77 10.15 -6.04
CA ILE A 442 -68.18 10.67 -7.35
C ILE A 442 -68.71 9.54 -8.25
N THR A 443 -68.05 8.38 -8.27
CA THR A 443 -68.52 7.23 -9.07
C THR A 443 -69.87 6.70 -8.57
N VAL A 444 -70.12 6.67 -7.26
CA VAL A 444 -71.44 6.29 -6.71
C VAL A 444 -72.52 7.30 -7.10
N ILE A 445 -72.23 8.60 -7.00
CA ILE A 445 -73.18 9.65 -7.41
C ILE A 445 -73.51 9.52 -8.90
N THR A 446 -72.50 9.35 -9.76
CA THR A 446 -72.72 9.18 -11.21
C THR A 446 -73.50 7.91 -11.54
N LEU A 447 -73.23 6.78 -10.87
CA LEU A 447 -73.99 5.52 -11.04
C LEU A 447 -75.47 5.64 -10.62
N LEU A 448 -75.80 6.54 -9.68
CA LEU A 448 -77.18 6.81 -9.28
C LEU A 448 -77.93 7.62 -10.36
N TYR A 449 -77.26 8.60 -10.98
CA TYR A 449 -77.87 9.48 -11.99
C TYR A 449 -77.86 8.90 -13.41
N LEU A 450 -76.98 7.95 -13.71
CA LEU A 450 -76.84 7.37 -15.06
C LEU A 450 -78.13 6.67 -15.56
N PRO A 451 -78.80 5.78 -14.79
CA PRO A 451 -80.00 5.08 -15.26
C PRO A 451 -81.19 6.02 -15.52
N PRO A 452 -81.54 6.95 -14.60
CA PRO A 452 -82.59 7.94 -14.88
C PRO A 452 -82.30 8.80 -16.10
N THR A 453 -81.04 9.22 -16.28
CA THR A 453 -80.64 10.05 -17.41
C THR A 453 -80.77 9.28 -18.72
N PHE A 454 -80.31 8.03 -18.78
CA PHE A 454 -80.44 7.19 -19.98
C PHE A 454 -81.90 6.89 -20.34
N VAL A 455 -82.71 6.52 -19.34
CA VAL A 455 -84.14 6.27 -19.56
C VAL A 455 -84.86 7.56 -19.97
N SER A 456 -84.55 8.70 -19.34
CA SER A 456 -85.10 10.00 -19.76
C SER A 456 -84.74 10.35 -21.20
N THR A 457 -83.49 10.12 -21.62
CA THR A 457 -83.05 10.35 -23.01
C THR A 457 -83.76 9.42 -24.00
N ILE A 458 -83.90 8.12 -23.71
CA ILE A 458 -84.64 7.19 -24.59
C ILE A 458 -86.10 7.61 -24.75
N PHE A 459 -86.76 8.00 -23.66
CA PHE A 459 -88.15 8.44 -23.69
C PHE A 459 -88.33 9.83 -24.35
N SER A 460 -87.24 10.59 -24.52
CA SER A 460 -87.19 11.84 -25.28
C SER A 460 -86.94 11.63 -26.79
N THR A 461 -86.61 10.40 -27.22
CA THR A 461 -86.46 10.06 -28.66
C THR A 461 -87.77 9.53 -29.26
N ASP A 462 -87.94 9.70 -30.58
CA ASP A 462 -89.11 9.25 -31.36
C ASP A 462 -89.35 7.72 -31.37
N ILE A 463 -88.54 6.94 -30.67
CA ILE A 463 -88.71 5.49 -30.48
C ILE A 463 -89.99 5.17 -29.69
N VAL A 464 -90.43 6.07 -28.80
CA VAL A 464 -91.68 5.90 -28.04
C VAL A 464 -92.75 6.86 -28.55
N LYS A 465 -93.44 6.49 -29.63
CA LYS A 465 -94.62 7.23 -30.09
C LYS A 465 -95.81 6.97 -29.19
N TYR A 466 -96.24 8.01 -28.48
CA TYR A 466 -97.54 8.06 -27.81
C TYR A 466 -98.59 8.60 -28.78
N GLN A 467 -98.91 7.85 -29.83
CA GLN A 467 -100.08 8.14 -30.65
C GLN A 467 -101.28 7.46 -29.98
N GLY A 468 -102.20 8.28 -29.47
CA GLY A 468 -103.56 7.84 -29.18
C GLY A 468 -104.22 7.46 -30.50
N ASP A 469 -104.91 6.32 -30.51
CA ASP A 469 -105.80 5.94 -31.58
C ASP A 469 -107.01 6.90 -31.49
N ASP A 470 -106.87 8.03 -32.21
CA ASP A 470 -107.91 8.89 -32.77
C ASP A 470 -107.37 10.33 -32.96
N GLY A 471 -106.72 10.56 -34.09
CA GLY A 471 -106.96 11.71 -34.96
C GLY A 471 -106.98 13.17 -34.42
N GLN A 472 -106.45 13.50 -33.24
CA GLN A 472 -106.27 14.90 -32.82
C GLN A 472 -104.84 15.24 -32.39
N LEU A 473 -104.31 16.24 -33.08
CA LEU A 473 -102.99 16.84 -32.91
C LEU A 473 -102.86 17.62 -31.59
N ASN A 474 -101.70 17.44 -30.96
CA ASN A 474 -100.96 18.44 -30.17
C ASN A 474 -101.77 19.21 -29.11
N VAL A 475 -102.05 18.55 -28.01
CA VAL A 475 -101.97 19.18 -26.69
C VAL A 475 -100.78 18.55 -26.01
N GLU A 476 -99.98 19.34 -25.29
CA GLU A 476 -98.90 18.87 -24.41
C GLU A 476 -99.48 17.85 -23.41
N ALA A 477 -99.59 16.60 -23.87
CA ALA A 477 -100.18 15.53 -23.11
C ALA A 477 -99.09 15.08 -22.14
N PHE A 478 -99.14 15.60 -20.92
CA PHE A 478 -98.54 14.94 -19.78
C PHE A 478 -99.17 13.55 -19.68
N SER A 479 -98.59 12.59 -20.40
CA SER A 479 -99.08 11.23 -20.44
C SER A 479 -98.70 10.57 -19.13
N SER A 480 -99.67 10.42 -18.23
CA SER A 480 -99.51 9.64 -17.00
C SER A 480 -99.00 8.22 -17.29
N LEU A 481 -99.35 7.67 -18.46
CA LEU A 481 -98.86 6.40 -18.95
C LEU A 481 -97.36 6.42 -19.29
N ALA A 482 -96.85 7.51 -19.87
CA ALA A 482 -95.42 7.69 -20.14
C ALA A 482 -94.61 7.79 -18.85
N LEU A 483 -95.11 8.56 -17.87
CA LEU A 483 -94.50 8.69 -16.55
C LEU A 483 -94.50 7.35 -15.80
N GLN A 484 -95.60 6.59 -15.86
CA GLN A 484 -95.72 5.29 -15.22
C GLN A 484 -94.75 4.27 -15.84
N ARG A 485 -94.64 4.22 -17.18
CA ARG A 485 -93.67 3.35 -17.88
C ARG A 485 -92.23 3.77 -17.61
N TRP A 486 -91.96 5.07 -17.58
CA TRP A 486 -90.66 5.61 -17.20
C TRP A 486 -90.27 5.17 -15.78
N LEU A 487 -91.16 5.32 -14.79
CA LEU A 487 -90.94 4.84 -13.42
C LEU A 487 -90.75 3.31 -13.36
N MET A 488 -91.55 2.55 -14.11
CA MET A 488 -91.51 1.09 -14.12
C MET A 488 -90.22 0.52 -14.71
N VAL A 489 -89.53 1.25 -15.59
CA VAL A 489 -88.22 0.85 -16.14
C VAL A 489 -87.07 1.46 -15.33
N CYS A 490 -87.20 2.73 -14.93
CA CYS A 490 -86.17 3.47 -14.21
C CYS A 490 -85.91 2.91 -12.81
N LEU A 491 -86.95 2.58 -12.04
CA LEU A 491 -86.79 2.08 -10.67
C LEU A 491 -86.09 0.71 -10.59
N PRO A 492 -86.46 -0.32 -11.39
CA PRO A 492 -85.72 -1.58 -11.37
C PRO A 492 -84.29 -1.44 -11.87
N LEU A 493 -84.05 -0.58 -12.87
CA LEU A 493 -82.69 -0.33 -13.37
C LEU A 493 -81.84 0.38 -12.32
N MET A 494 -82.41 1.37 -11.61
CA MET A 494 -81.77 2.05 -10.48
C MET A 494 -81.53 1.08 -9.31
N ALA A 495 -82.48 0.19 -9.01
CA ALA A 495 -82.32 -0.83 -7.96
C ALA A 495 -81.20 -1.81 -8.33
N PHE A 496 -81.12 -2.24 -9.60
CA PHE A 496 -80.07 -3.13 -10.07
C PHE A 496 -78.67 -2.46 -10.03
N THR A 497 -78.55 -1.21 -10.49
CA THR A 497 -77.27 -0.49 -10.42
C THR A 497 -76.85 -0.19 -8.98
N LEU A 498 -77.80 0.14 -8.09
CA LEU A 498 -77.53 0.33 -6.67
C LEU A 498 -77.13 -0.98 -5.98
N LEU A 499 -77.77 -2.11 -6.30
CA LEU A 499 -77.41 -3.42 -5.76
C LEU A 499 -76.01 -3.86 -6.23
N ALA A 500 -75.68 -3.63 -7.50
CA ALA A 500 -74.35 -3.91 -8.04
C ALA A 500 -73.28 -3.02 -7.38
N ALA A 501 -73.55 -1.73 -7.21
CA ALA A 501 -72.67 -0.79 -6.53
C ALA A 501 -72.50 -1.12 -5.05
N PHE A 502 -73.59 -1.46 -4.36
CA PHE A 502 -73.57 -1.85 -2.94
C PHE A 502 -72.83 -3.18 -2.75
N GLY A 503 -73.04 -4.16 -3.63
CA GLY A 503 -72.31 -5.42 -3.64
C GLY A 503 -70.80 -5.22 -3.84
N TRP A 504 -70.42 -4.40 -4.81
CA TRP A 504 -69.02 -4.03 -5.05
C TRP A 504 -68.41 -3.32 -3.83
N TYR A 505 -69.11 -2.32 -3.29
CA TYR A 505 -68.67 -1.58 -2.11
C TYR A 505 -68.49 -2.47 -0.88
N TRP A 506 -69.41 -3.40 -0.66
CA TRP A 506 -69.34 -4.31 0.48
C TRP A 506 -68.19 -5.33 0.33
N HIS A 507 -67.96 -5.81 -0.89
CA HIS A 507 -66.85 -6.70 -1.20
C HIS A 507 -65.50 -6.03 -0.99
N GLU A 508 -65.30 -4.83 -1.57
CA GLU A 508 -64.08 -4.05 -1.43
C GLU A 508 -63.82 -3.67 0.05
N ARG A 509 -64.88 -3.32 0.80
CA ARG A 509 -64.77 -3.03 2.24
C ARG A 509 -64.43 -4.26 3.09
N ALA A 510 -64.81 -5.45 2.64
CA ALA A 510 -64.43 -6.70 3.31
C ALA A 510 -62.96 -7.05 3.04
N GLU A 511 -62.45 -6.77 1.84
CA GLU A 511 -61.05 -6.99 1.46
C GLU A 511 -60.11 -6.02 2.18
N ILE A 512 -60.43 -4.72 2.19
CA ILE A 512 -59.64 -3.69 2.89
C ILE A 512 -59.55 -3.99 4.39
N ARG A 513 -60.64 -4.42 5.04
CA ARG A 513 -60.63 -4.79 6.46
C ARG A 513 -59.65 -5.93 6.76
N LYS A 514 -59.49 -6.90 5.86
CA LYS A 514 -58.52 -7.98 6.02
C LYS A 514 -57.09 -7.48 5.91
N ASP A 515 -56.81 -6.58 4.97
CA ASP A 515 -55.47 -6.03 4.79
C ASP A 515 -55.10 -5.06 5.91
N THR A 516 -56.06 -4.30 6.45
CA THR A 516 -55.80 -3.38 7.57
C THR A 516 -55.52 -4.18 8.85
N ALA A 517 -56.29 -5.24 9.11
CA ALA A 517 -56.05 -6.14 10.25
C ALA A 517 -54.68 -6.84 10.15
N ARG A 518 -54.26 -7.24 8.95
CA ARG A 518 -52.91 -7.80 8.70
C ARG A 518 -51.79 -6.80 8.96
N LEU A 519 -52.01 -5.52 8.65
CA LEU A 519 -51.01 -4.48 8.88
C LEU A 519 -50.92 -4.09 10.37
N GLU A 520 -52.05 -4.04 11.07
CA GLU A 520 -52.09 -3.82 12.53
C GLU A 520 -51.41 -4.95 13.31
N GLU A 521 -51.56 -6.21 12.85
CA GLU A 521 -50.88 -7.36 13.44
C GLU A 521 -49.35 -7.34 13.21
N ASN A 522 -48.91 -6.88 12.03
CA ASN A 522 -47.49 -6.86 11.67
C ASN A 522 -46.71 -5.64 12.20
N TYR A 523 -47.39 -4.54 12.54
CA TYR A 523 -46.75 -3.28 12.98
C TYR A 523 -47.47 -2.60 14.16
N PRO A 524 -47.51 -3.24 15.35
CA PRO A 524 -48.29 -2.75 16.50
C PRO A 524 -47.79 -1.40 17.07
N ASP A 525 -46.48 -1.15 17.05
CA ASP A 525 -45.88 0.05 17.66
C ASP A 525 -46.19 1.36 16.90
N THR A 526 -46.48 1.27 15.61
CA THR A 526 -46.74 2.43 14.75
C THR A 526 -48.16 2.98 14.95
N PHE A 527 -49.13 2.11 15.26
CA PHE A 527 -50.53 2.48 15.47
C PHE A 527 -50.80 2.99 16.89
N ASN A 528 -50.12 2.43 17.91
CA ASN A 528 -50.29 2.85 19.30
C ASN A 528 -49.77 4.27 19.60
N LYS A 529 -48.77 4.77 18.84
CA LYS A 529 -48.21 6.11 19.07
C LYS A 529 -49.14 7.26 18.64
N SER A 530 -50.18 6.97 17.85
CA SER A 530 -51.13 7.97 17.37
C SER A 530 -52.20 8.38 18.41
N ILE A 531 -52.28 7.67 19.55
CA ILE A 531 -53.31 7.88 20.57
C ILE A 531 -52.80 8.72 21.76
N SER A 532 -51.49 9.01 21.86
CA SER A 532 -50.92 9.73 23.02
C SER A 532 -50.62 11.22 22.81
N THR A 533 -50.99 11.83 21.69
CA THR A 533 -50.90 13.29 21.52
C THR A 533 -52.23 13.94 21.82
N ASP A 534 -52.61 13.94 23.10
CA ASP A 534 -53.59 14.85 23.70
C ASP A 534 -53.38 14.84 25.23
N SER A 535 -52.30 15.47 25.68
CA SER A 535 -52.16 15.92 27.06
C SER A 535 -51.16 17.09 27.13
N TRP A 536 -51.73 18.29 27.28
CA TRP A 536 -51.19 19.56 27.82
C TRP A 536 -49.71 19.89 27.67
#